data_AF-A0A2N3XTS8-F1
#
_entry.id   AF-A0A2N3XTS8-F1
#
_cell.length_a   1.000
_cell.length_b   1.000
_cell.length_c   1.000
_cell.angle_alpha   90.00
_cell.angle_beta   90.00
_cell.angle_gamma   90.00
#
_symmetry.space_group_name_H-M   'P 1'
#
loop_
_entity.id
_entity.type
_entity.pdbx_description
1 polymer ?
#
loop_
_entity_poly.entity_id
_entity_poly.type
_entity_poly.pdbx_seq_one_letter_code
_entity_poly.pdbx_strand_id
1 'polypeptide(L)'
;MSTLDELIQTLRTAEERLEDAGAHLATCRTALAQAQQALAKLDPEHPASAIPPGLPRADDQIEGTQAAIQRILDTVRDFATRL
;
A
#
# COMPACT_ATOMS: atom_id res chain seq x y z
N MET A 1 27.72 -14.49 -15.80
CA MET A 1 26.45 -14.77 -15.11
C MET A 1 25.46 -15.31 -16.13
N SER A 2 24.60 -16.24 -15.76
CA SER A 2 23.57 -16.76 -16.67
C SER A 2 22.43 -15.75 -16.79
N THR A 3 21.75 -15.72 -17.95
CA THR A 3 20.51 -14.94 -18.13
C THR A 3 19.42 -15.33 -17.13
N LEU A 4 19.44 -16.59 -16.67
CA LEU A 4 18.56 -17.07 -15.61
C LEU A 4 18.88 -16.44 -14.25
N ASP A 5 20.16 -16.28 -13.91
CA ASP A 5 20.58 -15.66 -12.64
C ASP A 5 20.18 -14.16 -12.61
N GLU A 6 20.31 -13.47 -13.75
CA GLU A 6 19.90 -12.07 -13.90
C GLU A 6 18.37 -11.91 -13.74
N LEU A 7 17.59 -12.86 -14.29
CA LEU A 7 16.14 -12.88 -14.14
C LEU A 7 15.74 -13.09 -12.67
N ILE A 8 16.32 -14.08 -11.99
CA ILE A 8 16.04 -14.37 -10.58
C ILE A 8 16.39 -13.15 -9.71
N GLN A 9 17.53 -12.51 -9.96
CA GLN A 9 17.93 -11.33 -9.22
C GLN A 9 16.97 -10.15 -9.44
N THR A 10 16.50 -9.97 -10.68
CA THR A 10 15.52 -8.93 -11.02
C THR A 10 14.19 -9.16 -10.32
N LEU A 11 13.71 -10.41 -10.26
CA LEU A 11 12.47 -10.77 -9.56
C LEU A 11 12.58 -10.49 -8.06
N ARG A 12 13.71 -10.83 -7.43
CA ARG A 12 13.95 -10.52 -6.01
C ARG A 12 13.95 -9.02 -5.73
N THR A 13 14.64 -8.23 -6.55
CA THR A 13 14.63 -6.77 -6.39
C THR A 13 13.24 -6.17 -6.61
N ALA A 14 12.44 -6.74 -7.52
CA ALA A 14 11.05 -6.31 -7.70
C ALA A 14 10.20 -6.66 -6.46
N GLU A 15 10.37 -7.86 -5.90
CA GLU A 15 9.70 -8.29 -4.67
C GLU A 15 10.02 -7.35 -3.49
N GLU A 16 11.31 -7.10 -3.22
CA GLU A 16 11.76 -6.19 -2.15
C GLU A 16 11.13 -4.79 -2.29
N ARG A 17 11.15 -4.22 -3.50
CA ARG A 17 10.56 -2.89 -3.75
C ARG A 17 9.05 -2.86 -3.56
N LEU A 18 8.35 -3.94 -3.89
CA LEU A 18 6.91 -4.06 -3.70
C LEU A 18 6.56 -4.19 -2.22
N GLU A 19 7.35 -4.95 -1.45
CA GLU A 19 7.21 -5.05 0.01
C GLU A 19 7.44 -3.71 0.70
N ASP A 20 8.50 -2.99 0.33
CA ASP A 20 8.80 -1.64 0.83
C ASP A 20 7.65 -0.66 0.54
N ALA A 21 7.13 -0.69 -0.70
CA ALA A 21 5.99 0.13 -1.09
C ALA A 21 4.73 -0.22 -0.28
N GLY A 22 4.47 -1.51 -0.06
CA GLY A 22 3.36 -1.99 0.77
C GLY A 22 3.45 -1.50 2.22
N ALA A 23 4.65 -1.58 2.81
CA ALA A 23 4.93 -1.09 4.16
C ALA A 23 4.77 0.44 4.27
N HIS A 24 5.24 1.18 3.26
CA HIS A 24 5.07 2.63 3.21
C HIS A 24 3.59 3.02 3.14
N LEU A 25 2.80 2.36 2.29
CA LEU A 25 1.36 2.59 2.19
C LEU A 25 0.63 2.27 3.51
N ALA A 26 1.04 1.23 4.23
CA ALA A 26 0.46 0.91 5.54
C ALA A 26 0.73 2.03 6.58
N THR A 27 1.93 2.61 6.52
CA THR A 27 2.30 3.78 7.34
C THR A 27 1.46 5.00 6.98
N CYS A 28 1.31 5.30 5.68
CA CYS A 28 0.46 6.38 5.20
C CYS A 28 -1.00 6.21 5.63
N ARG A 29 -1.54 4.98 5.55
CA ARG A 29 -2.91 4.67 5.97
C ARG A 29 -3.11 4.95 7.46
N THR A 30 -2.14 4.54 8.28
CA THR A 30 -2.18 4.78 9.73
C THR A 30 -2.18 6.28 10.04
N ALA A 31 -1.32 7.05 9.38
CA ALA A 31 -1.28 8.51 9.54
C ALA A 31 -2.58 9.18 9.08
N LEU A 32 -3.17 8.71 7.99
CA LEU A 32 -4.46 9.18 7.48
C LEU A 32 -5.58 8.93 8.49
N ALA A 33 -5.66 7.74 9.07
CA ALA A 33 -6.64 7.38 10.09
C ALA A 33 -6.48 8.26 11.36
N GLN A 34 -5.24 8.51 11.79
CA GLN A 34 -4.95 9.41 12.90
C GLN A 34 -5.41 10.85 12.60
N ALA A 35 -5.17 11.34 11.39
CA ALA A 35 -5.63 12.66 10.96
C ALA A 35 -7.16 12.77 10.94
N GLN A 36 -7.86 11.76 10.40
CA GLN A 36 -9.33 11.71 10.42
C GLN A 36 -9.88 11.74 11.86
N GLN A 37 -9.28 10.96 12.76
CA GLN A 37 -9.66 10.95 14.18
C GLN A 37 -9.40 12.29 14.87
N ALA A 38 -8.28 12.96 14.56
CA ALA A 38 -7.97 14.27 15.11
C ALA A 38 -8.95 15.33 14.62
N LEU A 39 -9.31 15.31 13.34
CA LEU A 39 -10.27 16.23 12.74
C LEU A 39 -11.68 16.01 13.28
N ALA A 40 -12.13 14.76 13.42
CA ALA A 40 -13.43 14.44 14.01
C ALA A 40 -13.59 14.96 15.45
N LYS A 41 -12.50 15.15 16.19
CA LYS A 41 -12.53 15.73 17.55
C LYS A 41 -12.69 17.26 17.55
N LEU A 42 -12.46 17.94 16.43
CA LEU A 42 -12.60 19.40 16.33
C LEU A 42 -14.07 19.85 16.34
N ASP A 43 -14.95 19.01 15.77
CA ASP A 43 -16.40 19.20 15.82
C ASP A 43 -17.07 17.89 16.28
N PRO A 44 -17.21 17.69 17.60
CA PRO A 44 -17.84 16.49 18.14
C PRO A 44 -19.33 16.37 17.82
N GLU A 45 -20.00 17.49 17.52
CA GLU A 45 -21.42 17.50 17.19
C GLU A 45 -21.66 17.07 15.74
N HIS A 46 -20.72 17.40 14.84
CA HIS A 46 -20.75 17.00 13.44
C HIS A 46 -19.36 16.50 12.96
N PRO A 47 -18.91 15.31 13.40
CA PRO A 47 -17.56 14.82 13.10
C PRO A 47 -17.31 14.62 11.60
N ALA A 48 -18.36 14.28 10.84
CA ALA A 48 -18.26 14.09 9.39
C ALA A 48 -18.02 15.40 8.62
N SER A 49 -18.46 16.56 9.12
CA SER A 49 -18.20 17.85 8.47
C SER A 49 -16.81 18.39 8.77
N ALA A 50 -16.16 17.94 9.85
CA ALA A 50 -14.78 18.30 10.15
C ALA A 50 -13.76 17.54 9.29
N ILE A 51 -14.16 16.45 8.65
CA ILE A 51 -13.30 15.63 7.79
C ILE A 51 -13.41 16.13 6.33
N PRO A 52 -12.31 16.61 5.72
CA PRO A 52 -12.27 16.90 4.29
C PRO A 52 -12.74 15.72 3.44
N PRO A 53 -13.58 15.94 2.40
CA PRO A 53 -14.13 14.87 1.57
C PRO A 53 -13.08 14.09 0.78
N GLY A 54 -11.86 14.65 0.63
CA GLY A 54 -10.73 13.96 0.00
C GLY A 54 -10.10 12.86 0.86
N LEU A 55 -10.27 12.89 2.19
CA LEU A 55 -9.64 11.92 3.10
C LEU A 55 -10.21 10.50 2.94
N PRO A 56 -11.54 10.27 2.91
CA PRO A 56 -12.07 8.93 2.66
C PRO A 56 -11.61 8.36 1.32
N ARG A 57 -11.65 9.19 0.26
CA ARG A 57 -11.17 8.80 -1.06
C ARG A 57 -9.69 8.41 -1.06
N ALA A 58 -8.87 9.10 -0.28
CA ALA A 58 -7.45 8.76 -0.15
C ALA A 58 -7.26 7.41 0.57
N ASP A 59 -8.07 7.10 1.59
CA ASP A 59 -8.02 5.78 2.26
C ASP A 59 -8.36 4.65 1.27
N ASP A 60 -9.45 4.82 0.52
CA ASP A 60 -9.89 3.85 -0.50
C ASP A 60 -8.80 3.61 -1.55
N GLN A 61 -8.10 4.67 -1.98
CA GLN A 61 -7.02 4.58 -2.95
C GLN A 61 -5.78 3.87 -2.39
N ILE A 62 -5.45 4.11 -1.12
CA ILE A 62 -4.35 3.42 -0.44
C ILE A 62 -4.68 1.93 -0.33
N GLU A 63 -5.89 1.58 0.11
CA GLU A 63 -6.35 0.19 0.20
C GLU A 63 -6.32 -0.51 -1.16
N GLY A 64 -6.87 0.13 -2.20
CA GLY A 64 -6.85 -0.40 -3.56
C GLY A 64 -5.44 -0.65 -4.09
N THR A 65 -4.51 0.25 -3.75
CA THR A 65 -3.10 0.13 -4.15
C THR A 65 -2.39 -1.00 -3.38
N GLN A 66 -2.64 -1.14 -2.08
CA GLN A 66 -2.13 -2.27 -1.29
C GLN A 66 -2.61 -3.61 -1.84
N ALA A 67 -3.89 -3.71 -2.19
CA ALA A 67 -4.44 -4.92 -2.81
C ALA A 67 -3.84 -5.20 -4.21
N ALA A 68 -3.45 -4.18 -4.96
CA ALA A 68 -2.74 -4.35 -6.22
C ALA A 68 -1.30 -4.85 -6.00
N ILE A 69 -0.56 -4.26 -5.06
CA ILE A 69 0.81 -4.68 -4.70
C ILE A 69 0.81 -6.15 -4.26
N GLN A 70 -0.12 -6.55 -3.40
CA GLN A 70 -0.20 -7.94 -2.94
C GLN A 70 -0.40 -8.92 -4.11
N ARG A 71 -1.32 -8.61 -5.04
CA ARG A 71 -1.54 -9.44 -6.23
C ARG A 71 -0.30 -9.56 -7.11
N ILE A 72 0.47 -8.47 -7.25
CA ILE A 72 1.71 -8.49 -8.03
C ILE A 72 2.76 -9.34 -7.31
N LEU A 73 2.92 -9.19 -5.99
CA LEU A 73 3.82 -10.03 -5.19
C LEU A 73 3.50 -11.50 -5.33
N ASP A 74 2.22 -11.87 -5.20
CA ASP A 74 1.77 -13.25 -5.34
C ASP A 74 2.08 -13.80 -6.74
N THR A 75 1.91 -12.97 -7.78
CA THR A 75 2.23 -13.32 -9.18
C THR A 75 3.74 -13.49 -9.40
N VAL A 76 4.56 -12.60 -8.85
CA VAL A 76 6.03 -12.68 -8.94
C VAL A 76 6.54 -13.94 -8.25
N ARG A 77 6.00 -14.24 -7.06
CA ARG A 77 6.34 -15.45 -6.30
C ARG A 77 5.92 -16.72 -7.03
N ASP A 78 4.69 -16.80 -7.52
CA ASP A 78 4.21 -17.96 -8.30
C ASP A 78 5.08 -18.17 -9.54
N PHE A 79 5.40 -17.10 -10.28
CA PHE A 79 6.30 -17.17 -11.43
C PHE A 79 7.70 -17.67 -11.03
N ALA A 80 8.29 -17.13 -9.96
CA ALA A 80 9.59 -17.55 -9.46
C ALA A 80 9.63 -19.01 -9.01
N THR A 81 8.54 -19.55 -8.45
CA THR A 81 8.45 -20.97 -8.05
C THR A 81 8.32 -21.94 -9.21
N ARG A 82 7.95 -21.45 -10.41
CA ARG A 82 7.76 -22.25 -11.62
C ARG A 82 8.96 -22.20 -12.59
N LEU A 83 9.94 -21.34 -12.31
CA LEU A 83 11.23 -21.27 -13.00
C LEU A 83 12.14 -22.42 -12.58
#